data_AF-A0A449HB38-F1
#
_entry.id   AF-A0A449HB38-F1
#
_cell.length_a   1.000
_cell.length_b   1.000
_cell.length_c   1.000
_cell.angle_alpha   90.00
_cell.angle_beta   90.00
_cell.angle_gamma   90.00
#
_symmetry.space_group_name_H-M   'P 1'
#
loop_
_entity.id
_entity.type
_entity.pdbx_description
1 polymer ?
#
loop_
_entity_poly.entity_id
_entity_poly.type
_entity_poly.pdbx_seq_one_letter_code
_entity_poly.pdbx_strand_id
1 'polypeptide(L)'
;MSTTRAVSFSEHWSSAADPDLAVTTRGDVAPADVTRAVRAIGRVLRRHHLDLPARVRITAPADRDRPNVVQANVRLPHTQARVQVTGPRGFAVTFAVERLDRQLTRLAARRGREWPDPARPPLAEAGPARPIVRRKRCALLIGTPAEAVEMMDAMDYDAHLFTDSDTGEDALVSWAEPRAVRLTRQCATTVPARTPRAGEALAVHVRPEPAPVLTESEAAAHLCRHGLPHLFFTDVRTHRGRLLYRRYDGDLTIVVPA
;
A
#
# COMPACT_ATOMS: atom_id res chain seq x y z
N MET A 1 -21.30 -16.71 -24.16
CA MET A 1 -21.19 -17.23 -22.78
C MET A 1 -21.13 -16.03 -21.85
N SER A 2 -22.20 -15.82 -21.09
CA SER A 2 -22.46 -14.57 -20.35
C SER A 2 -21.48 -14.37 -19.20
N THR A 3 -20.76 -13.26 -19.23
CA THR A 3 -19.84 -12.82 -18.17
C THR A 3 -20.66 -12.30 -16.99
N THR A 4 -20.85 -13.12 -15.96
CA THR A 4 -21.48 -12.71 -14.71
C THR A 4 -20.66 -11.59 -14.08
N ARG A 5 -21.17 -10.37 -14.17
CA ARG A 5 -20.62 -9.17 -13.56
C ARG A 5 -20.70 -9.36 -12.04
N ALA A 6 -19.56 -9.51 -11.37
CA ALA A 6 -19.51 -9.62 -9.91
C ALA A 6 -20.17 -8.39 -9.28
N VAL A 7 -21.32 -8.60 -8.65
CA VAL A 7 -22.09 -7.55 -7.98
C VAL A 7 -21.28 -7.09 -6.76
N SER A 8 -20.98 -5.78 -6.71
CA SER A 8 -20.31 -5.14 -5.58
C SER A 8 -21.40 -4.67 -4.62
N PHE A 9 -21.54 -5.31 -3.45
CA PHE A 9 -22.44 -4.85 -2.41
C PHE A 9 -21.69 -3.90 -1.47
N SER A 10 -22.16 -2.65 -1.40
CA SER A 10 -21.70 -1.66 -0.43
C SER A 10 -22.79 -1.47 0.60
N GLU A 11 -22.64 -2.07 1.77
CA GLU A 11 -23.54 -1.84 2.90
C GLU A 11 -22.84 -0.93 3.90
N HIS A 12 -23.50 0.16 4.27
CA HIS A 12 -23.04 1.06 5.32
C HIS A 12 -23.69 0.61 6.63
N TRP A 13 -22.87 0.23 7.60
CA TRP A 13 -23.33 -0.22 8.91
C TRP A 13 -22.93 0.84 9.93
N SER A 14 -23.90 1.60 10.44
CA SER A 14 -23.72 2.56 11.52
C SER A 14 -24.56 2.13 12.72
N SER A 15 -23.96 2.13 13.91
CA SER A 15 -24.67 2.00 15.19
C SER A 15 -24.41 3.26 15.99
N ALA A 16 -25.41 3.78 16.70
CA ALA A 16 -25.38 5.06 17.39
C ALA A 16 -24.29 5.20 18.49
N ALA A 17 -23.58 4.12 18.81
CA ALA A 17 -22.47 4.07 19.77
C ALA A 17 -21.14 3.57 19.16
N ASP A 18 -21.10 3.30 17.85
CA ASP A 18 -19.89 2.82 17.16
C ASP A 18 -19.31 3.91 16.26
N PRO A 19 -17.97 4.01 16.14
CA PRO A 19 -17.35 4.83 15.09
C PRO A 19 -17.89 4.39 13.74
N ASP A 20 -18.14 5.35 12.84
CA ASP A 20 -18.75 5.09 11.53
C ASP A 20 -17.84 4.12 10.72
N LEU A 21 -18.25 2.85 10.65
CA LEU A 21 -17.45 1.76 10.11
C LEU A 21 -18.16 1.16 8.90
N ALA A 22 -17.81 1.64 7.72
CA ALA A 22 -18.34 1.10 6.47
C ALA A 22 -17.58 -0.17 6.07
N VAL A 23 -18.29 -1.30 5.96
CA VAL A 23 -17.74 -2.58 5.50
C VAL A 23 -18.26 -2.91 4.10
N THR A 24 -17.34 -3.05 3.15
CA THR A 24 -17.66 -3.42 1.76
C THR A 24 -17.14 -4.81 1.45
N THR A 25 -17.93 -5.61 0.75
CA THR A 25 -17.55 -6.98 0.38
C THR A 25 -17.45 -7.13 -1.13
N ARG A 26 -16.60 -8.05 -1.57
CA ARG A 26 -16.50 -8.46 -2.99
C ARG A 26 -16.25 -9.96 -3.08
N GLY A 27 -17.09 -10.64 -3.85
CA GLY A 27 -17.07 -12.10 -3.97
C GLY A 27 -17.77 -12.80 -2.80
N ASP A 28 -17.56 -14.11 -2.68
CA ASP A 28 -18.24 -14.95 -1.70
C ASP A 28 -17.62 -14.80 -0.29
N VAL A 29 -17.95 -13.69 0.36
CA VAL A 29 -17.56 -13.36 1.73
C VAL A 29 -18.66 -13.80 2.69
N ALA A 30 -18.33 -14.63 3.68
CA ALA A 30 -19.30 -15.10 4.65
C ALA A 30 -19.85 -13.93 5.52
N PRO A 31 -21.16 -13.86 5.80
CA PRO A 31 -21.73 -12.83 6.68
C PRO A 31 -21.08 -12.78 8.07
N ALA A 32 -20.62 -13.93 8.57
CA ALA A 32 -19.88 -14.00 9.83
C ALA A 32 -18.55 -13.21 9.80
N ASP A 33 -17.88 -13.14 8.65
CA ASP A 33 -16.65 -12.34 8.50
C ASP A 33 -16.95 -10.84 8.54
N VAL A 34 -18.09 -10.41 7.98
CA VAL A 34 -18.56 -9.01 8.07
C VAL A 34 -18.86 -8.64 9.52
N THR A 35 -19.66 -9.46 10.22
CA THR A 35 -19.97 -9.26 11.65
C THR A 35 -18.70 -9.23 12.51
N ARG A 36 -17.75 -10.12 12.24
CA ARG A 36 -16.44 -10.12 12.90
C ARG A 36 -15.67 -8.84 12.63
N ALA A 37 -15.64 -8.36 11.38
CA ALA A 37 -14.94 -7.14 11.00
C ALA A 37 -15.52 -5.93 11.74
N VAL A 38 -16.84 -5.77 11.74
CA VAL A 38 -17.50 -4.66 12.44
C VAL A 38 -17.13 -4.66 13.93
N ARG A 39 -17.33 -5.80 14.61
CA ARG A 39 -17.11 -5.91 16.06
C ARG A 39 -15.65 -5.75 16.45
N ALA A 40 -14.75 -6.44 15.75
CA ALA A 40 -13.34 -6.51 16.14
C ALA A 40 -12.57 -5.24 15.76
N ILE A 41 -12.82 -4.69 14.56
CA ILE A 41 -12.18 -3.43 14.14
C ILE A 41 -12.73 -2.26 14.96
N GLY A 42 -14.04 -2.20 15.20
CA GLY A 42 -14.62 -1.19 16.09
C GLY A 42 -14.02 -1.21 17.50
N ARG A 43 -13.73 -2.40 18.04
CA ARG A 43 -13.03 -2.55 19.32
C ARG A 43 -11.61 -2.00 19.29
N VAL A 44 -10.86 -2.25 18.21
CA VAL A 44 -9.52 -1.68 18.02
C VAL A 44 -9.60 -0.15 17.97
N LEU A 45 -10.52 0.41 17.20
CA LEU A 45 -10.68 1.87 17.10
C LEU A 45 -10.97 2.52 18.46
N ARG A 46 -11.88 1.95 19.25
CA ARG A 46 -12.16 2.41 20.63
C ARG A 46 -10.93 2.33 21.55
N ARG A 47 -10.16 1.25 21.45
CA ARG A 47 -8.93 1.06 22.25
C ARG A 47 -7.89 2.16 21.98
N HIS A 48 -7.88 2.69 20.75
CA HIS A 48 -7.00 3.78 20.32
C HIS A 48 -7.67 5.16 20.37
N HIS A 49 -8.86 5.28 20.99
CA HIS A 49 -9.62 6.52 21.10
C HIS A 49 -9.89 7.21 19.75
N LEU A 50 -10.22 6.40 18.73
CA LEU A 50 -10.52 6.88 17.39
C LEU A 50 -12.03 6.83 17.13
N ASP A 51 -12.65 8.01 17.13
CA ASP A 51 -14.08 8.20 16.82
C ASP A 51 -14.31 8.58 15.34
N LEU A 52 -13.25 8.61 14.54
CA LEU A 52 -13.31 8.99 13.13
C LEU A 52 -13.78 7.82 12.24
N PRO A 53 -14.38 8.10 11.07
CA PRO A 53 -14.83 7.06 10.16
C PRO A 53 -13.71 6.15 9.69
N ALA A 54 -14.02 4.86 9.60
CA ALA A 54 -13.14 3.83 9.07
C ALA A 54 -13.85 3.05 7.95
N ARG A 55 -13.07 2.59 6.98
CA ARG A 55 -13.57 1.80 5.85
C ARG A 55 -12.83 0.49 5.74
N VAL A 56 -13.58 -0.60 5.77
CA VAL A 56 -13.08 -1.96 5.60
C VAL A 56 -13.58 -2.51 4.28
N ARG A 57 -12.69 -3.19 3.56
CA ARG A 57 -13.01 -3.91 2.34
C ARG A 57 -12.53 -5.34 2.48
N ILE A 58 -13.45 -6.29 2.37
CA ILE A 58 -13.16 -7.72 2.35
C ILE A 58 -13.36 -8.21 0.93
N THR A 59 -12.38 -8.93 0.40
CA THR A 59 -12.44 -9.48 -0.95
C THR A 59 -12.11 -10.97 -0.91
N ALA A 60 -13.08 -11.78 -1.30
CA ALA A 60 -12.92 -13.21 -1.50
C ALA A 60 -12.76 -13.46 -3.01
N PRO A 61 -11.60 -13.96 -3.47
CA PRO A 61 -11.43 -14.38 -4.85
C PRO A 61 -12.44 -15.48 -5.26
N ALA A 62 -12.69 -15.63 -6.55
CA ALA A 62 -13.55 -16.71 -7.06
C ALA A 62 -12.89 -18.09 -6.86
N ASP A 63 -11.57 -18.14 -7.10
CA ASP A 63 -10.71 -19.26 -6.74
C ASP A 63 -10.68 -19.41 -5.19
N ARG A 64 -11.08 -20.58 -4.70
CA ARG A 64 -11.21 -20.84 -3.26
C ARG A 64 -9.86 -21.10 -2.59
N ASP A 65 -8.84 -21.48 -3.36
CA ASP A 65 -7.48 -21.72 -2.85
C ASP A 65 -6.71 -20.41 -2.63
N ARG A 66 -7.14 -19.34 -3.30
CA ARG A 66 -6.59 -18.00 -3.07
C ARG A 66 -7.10 -17.41 -1.75
N PRO A 67 -6.22 -16.78 -0.96
CA PRO A 67 -6.59 -16.18 0.31
C PRO A 67 -7.54 -14.99 0.11
N ASN A 68 -8.38 -14.76 1.12
CA ASN A 68 -9.15 -13.52 1.21
C ASN A 68 -8.21 -12.34 1.47
N VAL A 69 -8.55 -11.20 0.90
CA VAL A 69 -7.83 -9.93 1.10
C VAL A 69 -8.70 -9.02 1.95
N VAL A 70 -8.18 -8.56 3.08
CA VAL A 70 -8.84 -7.56 3.92
C VAL A 70 -8.01 -6.29 3.91
N GLN A 71 -8.65 -5.17 3.64
CA GLN A 71 -8.06 -3.84 3.73
C GLN A 71 -8.89 -3.00 4.70
N ALA A 72 -8.24 -2.39 5.69
CA ALA A 72 -8.87 -1.38 6.53
C ALA A 72 -8.17 -0.03 6.32
N ASN A 73 -8.94 1.03 6.26
CA ASN A 73 -8.46 2.41 6.16
C ASN A 73 -9.11 3.18 7.31
N VAL A 74 -8.30 3.86 8.10
CA VAL A 74 -8.70 4.55 9.31
C VAL A 74 -8.21 5.99 9.20
N ARG A 75 -9.07 6.95 9.50
CA ARG A 75 -8.67 8.35 9.60
C ARG A 75 -8.04 8.61 10.95
N LEU A 76 -6.93 9.34 10.96
CA LEU A 76 -6.28 9.85 12.16
C LEU A 76 -6.36 11.39 12.14
N PRO A 77 -6.18 12.10 13.27
CA PRO A 77 -6.33 13.55 13.33
C PRO A 77 -5.49 14.33 12.30
N HIS A 78 -4.28 13.84 11.96
CA HIS A 78 -3.34 14.54 11.08
C HIS A 78 -2.89 13.71 9.87
N THR A 79 -3.45 12.51 9.68
CA THR A 79 -3.04 11.60 8.59
C THR A 79 -4.11 10.52 8.35
N GLN A 80 -3.80 9.55 7.51
CA GLN A 80 -4.58 8.33 7.34
C GLN A 80 -3.70 7.13 7.60
N ALA A 81 -4.27 6.12 8.25
CA ALA A 81 -3.66 4.82 8.40
C ALA A 81 -4.37 3.81 7.52
N ARG A 82 -3.62 2.93 6.89
CA ARG A 82 -4.17 1.82 6.12
C ARG A 82 -3.44 0.55 6.49
N VAL A 83 -4.17 -0.56 6.54
CA VAL A 83 -3.62 -1.91 6.56
C VAL A 83 -4.19 -2.74 5.43
N GLN A 84 -3.40 -3.66 4.89
CA GLN A 84 -3.85 -4.71 3.99
C GLN A 84 -3.18 -6.04 4.34
N VAL A 85 -4.01 -7.07 4.46
CA VAL A 85 -3.56 -8.44 4.74
C VAL A 85 -4.23 -9.44 3.80
N THR A 86 -3.58 -10.57 3.65
CA THR A 86 -4.17 -11.81 3.15
C THR A 86 -4.36 -12.80 4.28
N GLY A 87 -5.37 -13.64 4.18
CA GLY A 87 -5.52 -14.78 5.08
C GLY A 87 -6.46 -15.83 4.50
N PRO A 88 -6.47 -17.05 5.07
CA PRO A 88 -7.45 -18.04 4.68
C PRO A 88 -8.86 -17.54 5.00
N ARG A 89 -9.84 -18.11 4.30
CA ARG A 89 -11.26 -17.82 4.52
C ARG A 89 -11.62 -18.06 6.00
N GLY A 90 -12.45 -17.19 6.57
CA GLY A 90 -12.80 -17.21 7.99
C GLY A 90 -11.79 -16.57 8.95
N PHE A 91 -10.52 -16.41 8.55
CA PHE A 91 -9.44 -15.90 9.41
C PHE A 91 -8.84 -14.57 8.95
N ALA A 92 -8.98 -14.19 7.67
CA ALA A 92 -8.36 -12.97 7.14
C ALA A 92 -8.72 -11.69 7.91
N VAL A 93 -9.93 -11.61 8.49
CA VAL A 93 -10.34 -10.50 9.34
C VAL A 93 -9.54 -10.45 10.64
N THR A 94 -9.25 -11.60 11.25
CA THR A 94 -8.45 -11.69 12.48
C THR A 94 -7.04 -11.12 12.26
N PHE A 95 -6.39 -11.48 11.15
CA PHE A 95 -5.09 -10.90 10.80
C PHE A 95 -5.17 -9.39 10.52
N ALA A 96 -6.27 -8.92 9.95
CA ALA A 96 -6.46 -7.48 9.70
C ALA A 96 -6.59 -6.70 11.00
N VAL A 97 -7.33 -7.25 11.97
CA VAL A 97 -7.52 -6.68 13.32
C VAL A 97 -6.18 -6.59 14.02
N GLU A 98 -5.42 -7.68 14.06
CA GLU A 98 -4.12 -7.73 14.71
C GLU A 98 -3.12 -6.74 14.07
N ARG A 99 -3.03 -6.74 12.73
CA ARG A 99 -2.16 -5.80 12.01
C ARG A 99 -2.55 -4.35 12.26
N LEU A 100 -3.84 -4.02 12.22
CA LEU A 100 -4.33 -2.67 12.48
C LEU A 100 -3.94 -2.24 13.89
N ASP A 101 -4.14 -3.12 14.86
CA ASP A 101 -3.86 -2.85 16.26
C ASP A 101 -2.37 -2.58 16.52
N ARG A 102 -1.49 -3.41 15.95
CA ARG A 102 -0.04 -3.19 15.97
C ARG A 102 0.34 -1.89 15.26
N GLN A 103 -0.25 -1.60 14.11
CA GLN A 103 0.05 -0.40 13.34
C GLN A 103 -0.34 0.88 14.09
N LEU A 104 -1.54 0.94 14.67
CA LEU A 104 -1.97 2.09 15.45
C LEU A 104 -1.12 2.29 16.71
N THR A 105 -0.82 1.21 17.44
CA THR A 105 0.08 1.24 18.60
C THR A 105 1.45 1.82 18.21
N ARG A 106 1.99 1.35 17.09
CA ARG A 106 3.29 1.75 16.57
C ARG A 106 3.33 3.21 16.10
N LEU A 107 2.31 3.65 15.36
CA LEU A 107 2.19 5.04 14.90
C LEU A 107 2.03 6.01 16.09
N ALA A 108 1.22 5.65 17.09
CA ALA A 108 1.09 6.42 18.32
C ALA A 108 2.42 6.55 19.08
N ALA A 109 3.23 5.49 19.09
CA ALA A 109 4.57 5.48 19.68
C ALA A 109 5.67 6.07 18.77
N ARG A 110 5.33 6.57 17.56
CA ARG A 110 6.28 7.05 16.53
C ARG A 110 7.43 6.07 16.26
N ARG A 111 7.12 4.77 16.24
CA ARG A 111 8.09 3.71 15.93
C ARG A 111 8.03 3.34 14.46
N GLY A 112 9.17 3.11 13.83
CA GLY A 112 9.23 2.59 12.46
C GLY A 112 8.65 1.18 12.35
N ARG A 113 8.18 0.80 11.16
CA ARG A 113 7.77 -0.57 10.84
C ARG A 113 8.94 -1.54 10.94
N GLU A 114 8.65 -2.75 11.41
CA GLU A 114 9.57 -3.88 11.28
C GLU A 114 9.62 -4.35 9.82
N TRP A 115 10.82 -4.40 9.26
CA TRP A 115 11.07 -4.84 7.89
C TRP A 115 12.25 -5.84 7.85
N PRO A 116 12.18 -6.90 7.01
CA PRO A 116 11.02 -7.33 6.24
C PRO A 116 9.85 -7.75 7.14
N ASP A 117 8.63 -7.51 6.68
CA ASP A 117 7.42 -7.87 7.43
C ASP A 117 7.10 -9.36 7.19
N PRO A 118 7.29 -10.24 8.19
CA PRO A 118 7.10 -11.68 7.99
C PRO A 118 5.63 -12.04 7.70
N ALA A 119 4.68 -11.18 8.09
CA ALA A 119 3.25 -11.40 7.82
C ALA A 119 2.84 -10.92 6.42
N ARG A 120 3.73 -10.25 5.68
CA ARG A 120 3.44 -9.72 4.35
C ARG A 120 4.66 -9.90 3.42
N PRO A 121 4.88 -11.11 2.90
CA PRO A 121 5.90 -11.31 1.89
C PRO A 121 5.63 -10.43 0.66
N PRO A 122 6.67 -9.88 0.00
CA PRO A 122 6.52 -9.15 -1.25
C PRO A 122 5.81 -10.00 -2.31
N LEU A 123 4.91 -9.38 -3.08
CA LEU A 123 4.30 -10.02 -4.24
C LEU A 123 5.32 -10.08 -5.39
N ALA A 124 6.27 -11.01 -5.31
CA ALA A 124 7.39 -11.13 -6.23
C ALA A 124 7.32 -12.47 -6.99
N GLU A 125 6.81 -12.46 -8.22
CA GLU A 125 6.63 -13.66 -9.03
C GLU A 125 7.05 -13.43 -10.48
N ALA A 126 8.12 -14.10 -10.93
CA ALA A 126 8.56 -14.01 -12.32
C ALA A 126 7.56 -14.71 -13.24
N GLY A 127 7.24 -14.10 -14.39
CA GLY A 127 6.27 -14.67 -15.31
C GLY A 127 5.98 -13.78 -16.53
N PRO A 128 4.98 -14.16 -17.34
CA PRO A 128 4.57 -13.38 -18.50
C PRO A 128 3.99 -12.03 -18.08
N ALA A 129 4.02 -11.06 -19.00
CA ALA A 129 3.47 -9.72 -18.77
C ALA A 129 1.98 -9.81 -18.35
N ARG A 130 1.65 -9.13 -17.26
CA ARG A 130 0.29 -9.02 -16.72
C ARG A 130 -0.33 -7.68 -17.11
N PRO A 131 -1.66 -7.62 -17.35
CA PRO A 131 -2.31 -6.38 -17.76
C PRO A 131 -2.36 -5.36 -16.62
N ILE A 132 -2.30 -4.07 -16.99
CA ILE A 132 -2.59 -2.95 -16.08
C ILE A 132 -4.11 -2.76 -16.03
N VAL A 133 -4.75 -3.36 -15.02
CA VAL A 133 -6.21 -3.35 -14.88
C VAL A 133 -6.73 -2.16 -14.08
N ARG A 134 -5.82 -1.39 -13.45
CA ARG A 134 -6.18 -0.23 -12.64
C ARG A 134 -5.18 0.91 -12.80
N ARG A 135 -5.71 2.11 -12.99
CA ARG A 135 -4.96 3.37 -12.96
C ARG A 135 -5.40 4.22 -11.78
N LYS A 136 -4.46 4.71 -10.99
CA LYS A 136 -4.67 5.69 -9.90
C LYS A 136 -4.03 7.01 -10.32
N ARG A 137 -4.84 8.03 -10.60
CA ARG A 137 -4.37 9.41 -10.75
C ARG A 137 -4.38 10.05 -9.37
N CYS A 138 -3.21 10.52 -8.92
CA CYS A 138 -3.05 11.07 -7.57
C CYS A 138 -2.32 12.41 -7.65
N ALA A 139 -2.80 13.40 -6.90
CA ALA A 139 -1.94 14.51 -6.51
C ALA A 139 -0.83 13.93 -5.61
N LEU A 140 0.42 14.09 -6.02
CA LEU A 140 1.54 13.58 -5.26
C LEU A 140 1.76 14.45 -4.01
N LEU A 141 2.21 13.81 -2.92
CA LEU A 141 2.82 14.53 -1.83
C LEU A 141 4.01 15.31 -2.39
N ILE A 142 4.10 16.61 -2.09
CA ILE A 142 5.29 17.41 -2.31
C ILE A 142 5.96 17.53 -0.94
N GLY A 143 7.16 16.98 -0.79
CA GLY A 143 7.82 16.94 0.52
C GLY A 143 9.16 16.23 0.48
N THR A 144 9.75 16.10 1.66
CA THR A 144 11.05 15.47 1.87
C THR A 144 10.95 13.94 1.77
N PRO A 145 12.06 13.23 1.52
CA PRO A 145 12.09 11.77 1.59
C PRO A 145 11.62 11.23 2.96
N ALA A 146 11.86 11.94 4.06
CA ALA A 146 11.43 11.54 5.39
C ALA A 146 9.89 11.55 5.52
N GLU A 147 9.23 12.63 5.08
CA GLU A 147 7.76 12.73 5.07
C GLU A 147 7.14 11.67 4.14
N ALA A 148 7.79 11.38 3.01
CA ALA A 148 7.37 10.31 2.11
C ALA A 148 7.47 8.92 2.77
N VAL A 149 8.49 8.66 3.60
CA VAL A 149 8.61 7.43 4.38
C VAL A 149 7.53 7.33 5.44
N GLU A 150 7.26 8.40 6.18
CA GLU A 150 6.17 8.43 7.16
C GLU A 150 4.82 8.11 6.51
N MET A 151 4.57 8.67 5.32
CA MET A 151 3.35 8.38 4.57
C MET A 151 3.33 6.95 4.03
N MET A 152 4.44 6.46 3.46
CA MET A 152 4.58 5.08 2.99
C MET A 152 4.24 4.08 4.12
N ASP A 153 4.79 4.34 5.30
CA ASP A 153 4.64 3.49 6.47
C ASP A 153 3.23 3.55 7.06
N ALA A 154 2.67 4.75 7.23
CA ALA A 154 1.30 4.95 7.72
C ALA A 154 0.25 4.31 6.78
N MET A 155 0.50 4.28 5.47
CA MET A 155 -0.43 3.72 4.50
C MET A 155 -0.24 2.21 4.22
N ASP A 156 0.68 1.56 4.93
CA ASP A 156 1.05 0.16 4.71
C ASP A 156 1.42 -0.10 3.24
N TYR A 157 2.23 0.79 2.69
CA TYR A 157 2.79 0.67 1.35
C TYR A 157 4.20 0.11 1.41
N ASP A 158 4.55 -0.66 0.37
CA ASP A 158 5.93 -1.15 0.20
C ASP A 158 6.79 -0.15 -0.58
N ALA A 159 6.13 0.75 -1.30
CA ALA A 159 6.73 1.86 -2.02
C ALA A 159 5.74 3.03 -2.16
N HIS A 160 6.25 4.27 -2.14
CA HIS A 160 5.45 5.48 -2.24
C HIS A 160 6.06 6.48 -3.23
N LEU A 161 5.24 6.88 -4.21
CA LEU A 161 5.56 7.88 -5.22
C LEU A 161 5.19 9.27 -4.69
N PHE A 162 6.14 10.20 -4.73
CA PHE A 162 6.00 11.58 -4.26
C PHE A 162 6.81 12.51 -5.17
N THR A 163 6.68 13.83 -4.99
CA THR A 163 7.56 14.84 -5.58
C THR A 163 8.52 15.31 -4.50
N ASP A 164 9.81 15.11 -4.74
CA ASP A 164 10.87 15.46 -3.80
C ASP A 164 11.02 16.98 -3.74
N SER A 165 10.81 17.57 -2.56
CA SER A 165 10.92 19.02 -2.36
C SER A 165 12.34 19.55 -2.59
N ASP A 166 13.37 18.72 -2.42
CA ASP A 166 14.76 19.14 -2.56
C ASP A 166 15.17 19.26 -4.03
N THR A 167 14.59 18.45 -4.92
CA THR A 167 14.96 18.40 -6.35
C THR A 167 13.85 18.82 -7.30
N GLY A 168 12.60 18.86 -6.84
CA GLY A 168 11.41 19.07 -7.67
C GLY A 168 11.04 17.88 -8.55
N GLU A 169 11.74 16.74 -8.43
CA GLU A 169 11.54 15.56 -9.28
C GLU A 169 10.51 14.60 -8.68
N ASP A 170 9.84 13.82 -9.52
CA ASP A 170 9.11 12.66 -9.02
C ASP A 170 10.13 11.65 -8.45
N ALA A 171 9.82 11.04 -7.32
CA ALA A 171 10.71 10.13 -6.63
C ALA A 171 9.92 9.00 -5.96
N LEU A 172 10.63 7.91 -5.68
CA LEU A 172 10.10 6.75 -5.00
C LEU A 172 10.90 6.48 -3.72
N VAL A 173 10.22 6.41 -2.59
CA VAL A 173 10.74 5.68 -1.41
C VAL A 173 10.20 4.26 -1.41
N SER A 174 11.04 3.28 -1.11
CA SER A 174 10.66 1.87 -0.99
C SER A 174 11.41 1.19 0.13
N TRP A 175 10.82 0.21 0.80
CA TRP A 175 11.58 -0.61 1.74
C TRP A 175 12.67 -1.42 1.02
N ALA A 176 13.84 -1.53 1.67
CA ALA A 176 14.99 -2.27 1.19
C ALA A 176 15.60 -3.08 2.35
N GLU A 177 16.18 -4.23 2.01
CA GLU A 177 16.90 -5.06 2.98
C GLU A 177 18.31 -4.51 3.25
N PRO A 178 18.88 -4.76 4.45
CA PRO A 178 18.31 -5.51 5.56
C PRO A 178 17.35 -4.70 6.47
N ARG A 179 17.51 -3.38 6.60
CA ARG A 179 16.60 -2.47 7.36
C ARG A 179 16.71 -1.04 6.86
N ALA A 180 16.51 -0.85 5.57
CA ALA A 180 16.74 0.41 4.89
C ALA A 180 15.46 0.91 4.20
N VAL A 181 15.44 2.21 3.94
CA VAL A 181 14.61 2.75 2.86
C VAL A 181 15.53 3.08 1.71
N ARG A 182 15.10 2.77 0.49
CA ARG A 182 15.75 3.21 -0.74
C ARG A 182 14.97 4.38 -1.33
N LEU A 183 15.69 5.46 -1.66
CA LEU A 183 15.19 6.58 -2.46
C LEU A 183 15.66 6.41 -3.91
N THR A 184 14.75 6.45 -4.86
CA THR A 184 15.05 6.48 -6.31
C THR A 184 14.42 7.71 -6.93
N ARG A 185 15.19 8.49 -7.67
CA ARG A 185 14.72 9.70 -8.37
C ARG A 185 14.63 9.49 -9.87
N GLN A 186 13.94 10.38 -10.57
CA GLN A 186 13.84 10.33 -12.03
C GLN A 186 15.20 10.54 -12.68
N CYS A 187 15.98 11.53 -12.22
CA CYS A 187 17.29 11.82 -12.78
C CYS A 187 18.41 11.28 -11.89
N ALA A 188 19.59 11.16 -12.49
CA ALA A 188 20.79 10.76 -11.78
C ALA A 188 21.09 11.80 -10.70
N THR A 189 21.27 11.34 -9.46
CA THR A 189 21.64 12.22 -8.35
C THR A 189 23.15 12.19 -8.17
N THR A 190 23.82 13.33 -8.35
CA THR A 190 25.22 13.54 -7.93
C THR A 190 25.34 14.04 -6.48
N VAL A 191 24.22 14.26 -5.79
CA VAL A 191 24.22 14.68 -4.38
C VAL A 191 24.88 13.57 -3.55
N PRO A 192 26.02 13.84 -2.88
CA PRO A 192 26.66 12.84 -2.04
C PRO A 192 25.68 12.41 -0.95
N ALA A 193 25.64 11.11 -0.66
CA ALA A 193 24.81 10.56 0.41
C ALA A 193 25.07 11.39 1.68
N ARG A 194 24.05 12.14 2.14
CA ARG A 194 24.13 12.78 3.46
C ARG A 194 24.30 11.65 4.48
N THR A 195 25.36 11.71 5.26
CA THR A 195 25.51 10.86 6.43
C THR A 195 24.29 11.07 7.33
N PRO A 196 23.59 9.99 7.75
CA PRO A 196 22.46 10.12 8.65
C PRO A 196 22.87 10.91 9.88
N ARG A 197 22.08 11.91 10.26
CA ARG A 197 22.32 12.61 11.53
C ARG A 197 22.06 11.63 12.67
N ALA A 198 22.89 11.70 13.72
CA ALA A 198 22.67 10.89 14.91
C ALA A 198 21.25 11.15 15.45
N GLY A 199 20.38 10.13 15.40
CA GLY A 199 18.96 10.23 15.78
C GLY A 199 17.94 10.06 14.65
N GLU A 200 18.35 10.01 13.37
CA GLU A 200 17.45 9.69 12.26
C GLU A 200 17.09 8.20 12.29
N ALA A 201 15.81 7.91 12.55
CA ALA A 201 15.33 6.58 12.91
C ALA A 201 15.37 5.53 11.77
N LEU A 202 15.76 5.91 10.54
CA LEU A 202 15.95 4.98 9.44
C LEU A 202 16.95 5.53 8.40
N ALA A 203 17.95 4.73 8.01
CA ALA A 203 18.89 5.12 6.96
C ALA A 203 18.18 5.11 5.59
N VAL A 204 18.12 6.27 4.94
CA VAL A 204 17.63 6.41 3.56
C VAL A 204 18.82 6.30 2.61
N HIS A 205 18.89 5.20 1.88
CA HIS A 205 19.91 4.96 0.86
C HIS A 205 19.45 5.54 -0.48
N VAL A 206 20.15 6.56 -0.95
CA VAL A 206 19.88 7.15 -2.26
C VAL A 206 20.49 6.25 -3.34
N ARG A 207 19.64 5.81 -4.27
CA ARG A 207 20.10 5.13 -5.48
C ARG A 207 20.67 6.18 -6.44
N PRO A 208 21.93 6.05 -6.88
CA PRO A 208 22.56 7.05 -7.74
C PRO A 208 22.03 6.96 -9.19
N GLU A 209 21.65 5.77 -9.66
CA GLU A 209 21.12 5.61 -11.01
C GLU A 209 19.71 6.19 -11.15
N PRO A 210 19.42 6.87 -12.27
CA PRO A 210 18.08 7.36 -12.56
C PRO A 210 17.07 6.21 -12.68
N ALA A 211 15.80 6.54 -12.49
CA ALA A 211 14.71 5.64 -12.87
C ALA A 211 14.79 5.32 -14.37
N PRO A 212 14.55 4.07 -14.78
CA PRO A 212 14.55 3.71 -16.19
C PRO A 212 13.47 4.49 -16.93
N VAL A 213 13.75 4.86 -18.18
CA VAL A 213 12.79 5.55 -19.05
C VAL A 213 12.08 4.48 -19.89
N LEU A 214 10.77 4.30 -19.68
CA LEU A 214 10.00 3.19 -20.26
C LEU A 214 8.59 3.64 -20.67
N THR A 215 7.98 2.90 -21.60
CA THR A 215 6.52 2.89 -21.77
C THR A 215 5.84 2.04 -20.69
N GLU A 216 4.54 2.22 -20.49
CA GLU A 216 3.77 1.38 -19.54
C GLU A 216 3.84 -0.12 -19.89
N SER A 217 3.86 -0.46 -21.19
CA SER A 217 3.95 -1.85 -21.66
C SER A 217 5.32 -2.47 -21.38
N GLU A 218 6.40 -1.73 -21.62
CA GLU A 218 7.77 -2.19 -21.29
C GLU A 218 7.95 -2.33 -19.78
N ALA A 219 7.44 -1.38 -19.00
CA ALA A 219 7.46 -1.44 -17.54
C ALA A 219 6.72 -2.67 -17.00
N ALA A 220 5.54 -2.99 -17.56
CA ALA A 220 4.80 -4.20 -17.21
C ALA A 220 5.58 -5.48 -17.56
N ALA A 221 6.15 -5.54 -18.76
CA ALA A 221 6.98 -6.67 -19.17
C ALA A 221 8.21 -6.84 -18.27
N HIS A 222 8.89 -5.75 -17.91
CA HIS A 222 10.07 -5.75 -17.05
C HIS A 222 9.73 -6.21 -15.62
N LEU A 223 8.70 -5.62 -15.01
CA LEU A 223 8.23 -6.00 -13.67
C LEU A 223 7.84 -7.49 -13.60
N CYS A 224 7.14 -7.98 -14.63
CA CYS A 224 6.72 -9.38 -14.70
C CYS A 224 7.89 -10.34 -14.92
N ARG A 225 8.77 -10.05 -15.89
CA ARG A 225 9.93 -10.89 -16.22
C ARG A 225 10.89 -11.07 -15.05
N HIS A 226 11.14 -10.00 -14.29
CA HIS A 226 12.09 -10.01 -13.18
C HIS A 226 11.44 -10.32 -11.83
N GLY A 227 10.14 -10.62 -11.80
CA GLY A 227 9.45 -10.93 -10.55
C GLY A 227 9.43 -9.78 -9.55
N LEU A 228 9.48 -8.54 -10.00
CA LEU A 228 9.53 -7.38 -9.10
C LEU A 228 8.17 -7.15 -8.44
N PRO A 229 8.13 -6.77 -7.14
CA PRO A 229 6.89 -6.40 -6.46
C PRO A 229 6.35 -5.04 -6.93
N HIS A 230 7.25 -4.13 -7.27
CA HIS A 230 6.96 -2.81 -7.81
C HIS A 230 8.09 -2.34 -8.73
N LEU A 231 7.79 -1.39 -9.60
CA LEU A 231 8.72 -0.75 -10.52
C LEU A 231 8.39 0.75 -10.62
N PHE A 232 9.38 1.58 -10.32
CA PHE A 232 9.34 3.01 -10.61
C PHE A 232 10.07 3.28 -11.91
N PHE A 233 9.46 4.06 -12.80
CA PHE A 233 10.02 4.42 -14.09
C PHE A 233 9.56 5.82 -14.50
N THR A 234 10.34 6.48 -15.36
CA THR A 234 9.95 7.72 -16.01
C THR A 234 9.22 7.38 -17.31
N ASP A 235 7.99 7.86 -17.47
CA ASP A 235 7.24 7.60 -18.70
C ASP A 235 7.81 8.38 -19.89
N VAL A 236 8.06 7.69 -21.00
CA VAL A 236 8.64 8.28 -22.22
C VAL A 236 7.82 9.42 -22.81
N ARG A 237 6.50 9.46 -22.58
CA ARG A 237 5.59 10.45 -23.19
C ARG A 237 5.37 11.65 -22.29
N THR A 238 5.20 11.42 -20.99
CA THR A 238 4.87 12.50 -20.04
C THR A 238 6.07 13.02 -19.29
N HIS A 239 7.22 12.32 -19.34
CA HIS A 239 8.41 12.61 -18.54
C HIS A 239 8.14 12.67 -17.02
N ARG A 240 7.03 12.05 -16.59
CA ARG A 240 6.60 11.97 -15.20
C ARG A 240 6.90 10.60 -14.63
N GLY A 241 7.23 10.55 -13.36
CA GLY A 241 7.47 9.33 -12.62
C GLY A 241 6.18 8.54 -12.45
N ARG A 242 6.23 7.23 -12.67
CA ARG A 242 5.10 6.32 -12.49
C ARG A 242 5.50 5.13 -11.65
N LEU A 243 4.59 4.72 -10.77
CA LEU A 243 4.78 3.53 -9.93
C LEU A 243 3.84 2.42 -10.40
N LEU A 244 4.42 1.35 -10.90
CA LEU A 244 3.72 0.11 -11.24
C LEU A 244 3.91 -0.90 -10.12
N TYR A 245 2.85 -1.58 -9.70
CA TYR A 245 2.94 -2.61 -8.65
C TYR A 245 1.90 -3.72 -8.83
N ARG A 246 2.17 -4.85 -8.19
CA ARG A 246 1.30 -6.03 -8.23
C ARG A 246 0.14 -5.94 -7.25
N ARG A 247 -0.99 -6.46 -7.68
CA ARG A 247 -2.17 -6.69 -6.85
C ARG A 247 -2.19 -8.14 -6.37
N TYR A 248 -2.96 -8.41 -5.32
CA TYR A 248 -3.20 -9.77 -4.83
C TYR A 248 -4.00 -10.66 -5.79
N ASP A 249 -4.63 -10.11 -6.83
CA ASP A 249 -5.24 -10.90 -7.90
C ASP A 249 -4.24 -11.29 -9.01
N GLY A 250 -3.00 -10.77 -8.95
CA GLY A 250 -1.92 -11.04 -9.90
C GLY A 250 -1.79 -10.02 -11.03
N ASP A 251 -2.78 -9.14 -11.22
CA ASP A 251 -2.72 -8.08 -12.22
C ASP A 251 -2.03 -6.83 -11.70
N LEU A 252 -1.79 -5.86 -12.57
CA LEU A 252 -1.01 -4.68 -12.24
C LEU A 252 -1.89 -3.46 -11.98
N THR A 253 -1.43 -2.61 -11.06
CA THR A 253 -1.93 -1.25 -10.87
C THR A 253 -0.82 -0.26 -11.15
N ILE A 254 -1.14 0.81 -11.86
CA ILE A 254 -0.25 1.95 -12.04
C ILE A 254 -0.74 3.17 -11.25
N VAL A 255 0.19 3.85 -10.58
CA VAL A 255 0.00 5.18 -9.99
C VAL A 255 0.67 6.19 -10.90
N VAL A 256 -0.07 7.24 -11.23
CA VAL A 256 0.40 8.34 -12.06
C VAL A 256 0.09 9.68 -11.37
N PRO A 257 0.96 10.70 -11.55
CA PRO A 257 0.63 12.06 -11.14
C PRO A 257 -0.65 12.55 -11.84
N ALA A 258 -1.44 13.34 -11.11
CA ALA A 258 -2.63 14.01 -11.62
C ALA A 258 -2.27 15.15 -12.59
#